data_AF-A0A3E0PD11-F1
#
_entry.id   AF-A0A3E0PD11-F1
#
_cell.length_a   1.000
_cell.length_b   1.000
_cell.length_c   1.000
_cell.angle_alpha   90.00
_cell.angle_beta   90.00
_cell.angle_gamma   90.00
#
_symmetry.space_group_name_H-M   'P 1'
#
loop_
_entity.id
_entity.type
_entity.pdbx_description
1 polymer ?
#
loop_
_entity_poly.entity_id
_entity_poly.type
_entity_poly.pdbx_seq_one_letter_code
_entity_poly.pdbx_strand_id
1 'polypeptide(L)'
;MIECGNCGQENPDSALFCRRCGMSFRDVHSRQRQRSDFEKSPPRPYSWSTGEFQGERRGARDTEQIEYGQPIDDPFRTSELPARHGDWNMRPVYRCPHCGTTALPIVTKRVSSAGWAVFTLLLIFTLFLFWIGLLMQEEVRVCSVCKGRID
;
A
#
# COMPACT_ATOMS: atom_id res chain seq x y z
N MET A 1 19.99 -30.94 -18.30
CA MET A 1 18.54 -31.09 -18.05
C MET A 1 18.22 -30.39 -16.75
N ILE A 2 17.08 -29.71 -16.67
CA ILE A 2 16.60 -29.02 -15.47
C ILE A 2 15.34 -29.69 -14.94
N GLU A 3 15.34 -29.97 -13.64
CA GLU A 3 14.17 -30.50 -12.93
C GLU A 3 13.28 -29.36 -12.44
N CYS A 4 11.97 -29.52 -12.62
CA CYS A 4 11.02 -28.54 -12.12
C CYS A 4 10.82 -28.71 -10.60
N GLY A 5 11.19 -27.70 -9.81
CA GLY A 5 10.98 -27.69 -8.36
C GLY A 5 9.53 -27.74 -7.89
N ASN A 6 8.55 -27.59 -8.79
CA ASN A 6 7.12 -27.68 -8.46
C ASN A 6 6.51 -29.05 -8.75
N CYS A 7 6.99 -29.78 -9.77
CA CYS A 7 6.35 -31.03 -10.22
C CYS A 7 7.33 -32.18 -10.51
N GLY A 8 8.64 -31.97 -10.36
CA GLY A 8 9.68 -32.97 -10.59
C GLY A 8 9.91 -33.36 -12.05
N GLN A 9 9.21 -32.74 -13.01
CA GLN A 9 9.39 -33.08 -14.43
C GLN A 9 10.76 -32.60 -14.94
N GLU A 10 11.47 -33.49 -15.63
CA GLU A 10 12.68 -33.17 -16.36
C GLU A 10 12.34 -32.40 -17.65
N ASN A 11 13.03 -31.27 -17.83
CA ASN A 11 12.90 -30.41 -18.99
C ASN A 11 14.29 -30.14 -19.60
N PRO A 12 14.38 -29.85 -20.91
CA PRO A 12 15.65 -29.45 -21.53
C PRO A 12 16.12 -28.11 -20.96
N ASP A 13 17.44 -27.88 -20.93
CA ASP A 13 18.04 -26.68 -20.31
C ASP A 13 17.64 -25.37 -21.01
N SER A 14 17.17 -25.46 -22.26
CA SER A 14 16.64 -24.33 -23.03
C SER A 14 15.15 -24.07 -22.79
N ALA A 15 14.45 -24.86 -21.98
CA ALA A 15 13.04 -24.66 -21.70
C ALA A 15 12.84 -23.38 -20.86
N LEU A 16 11.99 -22.46 -21.35
CA LEU A 16 11.59 -21.27 -20.59
C LEU A 16 10.51 -21.59 -19.53
N PHE A 17 9.72 -22.64 -19.77
CA PHE A 17 8.59 -23.06 -18.94
C PHE A 17 8.56 -24.59 -18.81
N CYS A 18 8.07 -25.08 -17.68
CA CYS A 18 7.84 -26.50 -17.48
C CYS A 18 6.68 -26.99 -18.36
N ARG A 19 6.90 -28.05 -19.13
CA ARG A 19 5.88 -28.62 -20.04
C ARG A 19 4.68 -29.23 -19.31
N ARG A 20 4.85 -29.61 -18.04
CA ARG A 20 3.82 -30.32 -17.26
C ARG A 20 2.99 -29.39 -16.37
N CYS A 21 3.65 -28.47 -15.65
CA CYS A 21 2.97 -27.57 -14.71
C CYS A 21 2.91 -26.11 -15.16
N GLY A 22 3.61 -25.74 -16.25
CA GLY A 22 3.61 -24.37 -16.78
C GLY A 22 4.46 -23.35 -16.02
N MET A 23 5.15 -23.74 -14.94
CA MET A 23 6.00 -22.82 -14.16
C MET A 23 7.17 -22.30 -14.99
N SER A 24 7.44 -20.99 -14.92
CA SER A 24 8.59 -20.39 -15.62
C SER A 24 9.89 -20.69 -14.88
N PHE A 25 10.95 -21.02 -15.62
CA PHE A 25 12.28 -21.19 -15.05
C PHE A 25 13.01 -19.85 -14.83
N ARG A 26 12.50 -18.75 -15.41
CA ARG A 26 13.01 -17.38 -15.18
C ARG A 26 12.77 -16.89 -13.75
N ASP A 27 11.69 -17.35 -13.12
CA ASP A 27 11.34 -16.97 -11.75
C ASP A 27 12.25 -17.60 -10.68
N VAL A 28 12.99 -18.66 -11.02
CA VAL A 28 13.87 -19.36 -10.07
C VAL A 28 15.13 -18.53 -9.79
N HIS A 29 15.76 -17.97 -10.82
CA HIS A 29 16.96 -17.13 -10.66
C HIS A 29 16.67 -15.79 -9.95
N SER A 30 15.48 -15.22 -10.14
CA SER A 30 15.07 -13.97 -9.46
C SER A 30 14.72 -14.20 -7.99
N ARG A 31 14.04 -15.30 -7.66
CA ARG A 31 13.73 -15.66 -6.24
C ARG A 31 14.96 -15.96 -5.42
N GLN A 32 15.99 -16.59 -6.01
CA GLN A 32 17.21 -16.94 -5.27
C GLN A 32 18.06 -15.70 -4.95
N ARG A 33 18.12 -14.70 -5.85
CA ARG A 33 18.69 -13.38 -5.55
C ARG A 33 17.92 -12.63 -4.47
N GLN A 34 16.59 -12.65 -4.52
CA GLN A 34 15.76 -11.99 -3.50
C GLN A 34 15.95 -12.61 -2.11
N ARG A 35 16.11 -13.94 -1.99
CA ARG A 35 16.36 -14.59 -0.70
C ARG A 35 17.70 -14.16 -0.08
N SER A 36 18.77 -14.06 -0.87
CA SER A 36 20.07 -13.60 -0.37
C SER A 36 20.08 -12.13 0.07
N ASP A 37 19.24 -11.29 -0.55
CA ASP A 37 19.10 -9.88 -0.16
C ASP A 37 18.21 -9.70 1.08
N PHE A 38 17.19 -10.55 1.26
CA PHE A 38 16.29 -10.49 2.41
C PHE A 38 16.94 -11.02 3.71
N GLU A 39 17.92 -11.93 3.59
CA GLU A 39 18.65 -12.47 4.74
C GLU A 39 19.62 -11.45 5.38
N LYS A 40 19.92 -10.33 4.71
CA LYS A 40 20.90 -9.35 5.19
C LYS A 40 20.33 -8.14 5.93
N SER A 41 19.02 -7.99 6.09
CA SER A 41 18.50 -6.90 6.92
C SER A 41 17.10 -7.21 7.46
N PRO A 42 16.91 -7.26 8.80
CA PRO A 42 15.56 -7.21 9.33
C PRO A 42 14.91 -5.89 8.89
N PRO A 43 13.63 -5.90 8.46
CA PRO A 43 12.90 -4.68 8.20
C PRO A 43 12.88 -3.86 9.49
N ARG A 44 13.18 -2.56 9.37
CA ARG A 44 13.03 -1.64 10.50
C ARG A 44 11.60 -1.78 11.01
N PRO A 45 11.38 -2.00 12.32
CA PRO A 45 10.04 -1.95 12.87
C PRO A 45 9.47 -0.58 12.50
N TYR A 46 8.31 -0.63 11.85
CA TYR A 46 7.50 0.48 11.36
C TYR A 46 7.55 1.70 12.32
N SER A 47 8.37 2.70 12.01
CA SER A 47 8.33 4.00 12.67
C SER A 47 7.49 4.96 11.81
N TRP A 48 6.17 4.86 11.91
CA TRP A 48 5.24 5.85 11.34
C TRP A 48 5.20 7.11 12.23
N SER A 49 6.31 7.77 12.49
CA SER A 49 6.28 9.08 13.16
C SER A 49 7.24 10.05 12.50
N THR A 50 6.65 10.92 11.69
CA THR A 50 7.04 12.31 11.34
C THR A 50 8.52 12.69 11.53
N GLY A 51 9.18 13.04 10.42
CA GLY A 51 10.56 13.51 10.38
C GLY A 51 10.78 14.92 10.95
N GLU A 52 10.40 15.18 12.20
CA GLU A 52 10.54 16.52 12.82
C GLU A 52 11.27 16.58 14.17
N PHE A 53 11.80 15.47 14.72
CA PHE A 53 12.59 15.55 15.96
C PHE A 53 13.92 14.81 15.85
N GLN A 54 14.81 15.30 14.98
CA GLN A 54 16.25 15.26 15.25
C GLN A 54 16.62 16.58 15.93
N GLY A 55 16.26 16.70 17.21
CA GLY A 55 16.55 17.87 18.03
C GLY A 55 17.00 17.43 19.42
N GLU A 56 18.30 17.64 19.67
CA GLU A 56 18.97 17.64 20.97
C GLU A 56 19.22 16.31 21.71
N ARG A 57 20.51 15.99 21.79
CA ARG A 57 21.09 15.10 22.81
C ARG A 57 20.72 15.63 24.20
N ARG A 58 19.81 14.97 24.92
CA ARG A 58 19.65 15.17 26.36
C ARG A 58 19.50 13.83 27.07
N GLY A 59 20.52 13.51 27.87
CA GLY A 59 20.48 12.63 29.03
C GLY A 59 20.15 11.17 28.75
N ALA A 60 21.17 10.32 28.78
CA ALA A 60 20.99 8.90 29.06
C ALA A 60 20.19 8.77 30.37
N ARG A 61 18.96 8.25 30.28
CA ARG A 61 18.23 7.74 31.44
C ARG A 61 18.63 6.28 31.57
N ASP A 62 19.24 5.96 32.69
CA ASP A 62 19.59 4.60 33.09
C ASP A 62 18.33 3.72 33.05
N THR A 63 18.41 2.66 32.25
CA THR A 63 17.41 1.58 32.29
C THR A 63 17.74 0.72 33.49
N GLU A 64 16.97 0.84 34.56
CA GLU A 64 17.01 -0.09 35.69
C GLU A 64 16.69 -1.49 35.17
N GLN A 65 17.60 -2.44 35.42
CA GLN A 65 17.49 -3.82 34.95
C GLN A 65 16.36 -4.52 35.72
N ILE A 66 15.24 -4.80 35.05
CA ILE A 66 14.20 -5.65 35.61
C ILE A 66 14.73 -7.09 35.65
N GLU A 67 14.92 -7.60 36.87
CA GLU A 67 15.32 -8.97 37.18
C GLU A 67 14.18 -9.94 36.79
N TYR A 68 14.45 -10.82 35.82
CA TYR A 68 13.49 -11.84 35.37
C TYR A 68 13.33 -12.92 36.44
N GLY A 69 12.36 -12.72 37.33
CA GLY A 69 11.93 -13.70 38.33
C GLY A 69 10.80 -14.60 37.83
N GLN A 70 11.16 -15.86 37.58
CA GLN A 70 10.41 -17.13 37.68
C GLN A 70 9.25 -17.47 36.71
N PRO A 71 9.16 -18.74 36.25
CA PRO A 71 8.03 -19.23 35.47
C PRO A 71 6.82 -19.48 36.36
N ILE A 72 5.67 -18.92 35.99
CA ILE A 72 4.37 -19.24 36.58
C ILE A 72 3.83 -20.48 35.86
N ASP A 73 3.93 -21.64 36.49
CA ASP A 73 3.19 -22.84 36.10
C ASP A 73 1.72 -22.64 36.45
N ASP A 74 0.85 -22.46 35.43
CA ASP A 74 -0.60 -22.42 35.65
C ASP A 74 -1.29 -23.50 34.78
N PRO A 75 -1.62 -24.68 35.34
CA PRO A 75 -2.39 -25.70 34.68
C PRO A 75 -3.88 -25.43 34.93
N PHE A 76 -4.68 -25.34 33.87
CA PHE A 76 -6.13 -25.08 33.84
C PHE A 76 -6.57 -23.61 33.81
N ARG A 77 -6.49 -23.03 32.60
CA ARG A 77 -7.53 -22.11 32.14
C ARG A 77 -7.86 -22.34 30.66
N THR A 78 -8.70 -23.33 30.38
CA THR A 78 -9.58 -23.30 29.20
C THR A 78 -10.62 -22.21 29.42
N SER A 79 -10.22 -20.96 29.28
CA SER A 79 -11.15 -19.87 28.99
C SER A 79 -11.40 -19.91 27.48
N GLU A 80 -12.59 -20.35 27.13
CA GLU A 80 -13.20 -20.25 25.80
C GLU A 80 -12.82 -18.90 25.17
N LEU A 81 -12.01 -18.96 24.11
CA LEU A 81 -11.80 -17.82 23.24
C LEU A 81 -13.18 -17.42 22.72
N PRO A 82 -13.69 -16.20 22.99
CA PRO A 82 -14.84 -15.72 22.25
C PRO A 82 -14.41 -15.73 20.78
N ALA A 83 -15.09 -16.55 19.98
CA ALA A 83 -14.95 -16.57 18.54
C ALA A 83 -15.12 -15.13 18.07
N ARG A 84 -14.00 -14.47 17.78
CA ARG A 84 -13.93 -13.12 17.26
C ARG A 84 -14.31 -13.18 15.79
N HIS A 85 -15.59 -13.51 15.51
CA HIS A 85 -16.26 -13.19 14.25
C HIS A 85 -16.43 -11.66 14.20
N GLY A 86 -15.30 -10.97 14.07
CA GLY A 86 -15.30 -9.63 13.53
C GLY A 86 -15.28 -9.81 12.01
N ASP A 87 -16.43 -9.61 11.37
CA ASP A 87 -16.55 -9.36 9.95
C ASP A 87 -15.75 -8.10 9.56
N TRP A 88 -14.42 -8.20 9.54
CA TRP A 88 -13.53 -7.15 9.05
C TRP A 88 -13.52 -7.05 7.51
N ASN A 89 -14.37 -7.84 6.83
CA ASN A 89 -14.51 -7.83 5.37
C ASN A 89 -15.45 -6.75 4.83
N MET A 90 -16.03 -5.88 5.66
CA MET A 90 -16.84 -4.75 5.19
C MET A 90 -16.01 -3.53 4.75
N ARG A 91 -14.80 -3.74 4.21
CA ARG A 91 -14.25 -2.72 3.31
C ARG A 91 -14.90 -2.98 1.96
N PRO A 92 -15.80 -2.11 1.47
CA PRO A 92 -16.31 -2.28 0.12
C PRO A 92 -15.11 -2.35 -0.81
N VAL A 93 -14.88 -3.51 -1.42
CA VAL A 93 -13.83 -3.72 -2.41
C VAL A 93 -14.19 -2.79 -3.55
N TYR A 94 -13.57 -1.61 -3.55
CA TYR A 94 -13.80 -0.61 -4.57
C TYR A 94 -13.55 -1.25 -5.94
N ARG A 95 -14.53 -1.13 -6.84
CA ARG A 95 -14.44 -1.57 -8.22
C ARG A 95 -14.90 -0.43 -9.12
N CYS A 96 -14.08 -0.11 -10.12
CA CYS A 96 -14.44 0.92 -11.08
C CYS A 96 -15.67 0.48 -11.90
N PRO A 97 -16.73 1.30 -12.05
CA PRO A 97 -17.92 0.95 -12.83
C PRO A 97 -17.65 0.81 -14.33
N HIS A 98 -16.58 1.46 -14.83
CA HIS A 98 -16.26 1.47 -16.26
C HIS A 98 -15.41 0.27 -16.71
N CYS A 99 -14.48 -0.20 -15.87
CA CYS A 99 -13.53 -1.26 -16.25
C CYS A 99 -13.38 -2.38 -15.23
N GLY A 100 -14.06 -2.31 -14.09
CA GLY A 100 -14.01 -3.34 -13.05
C GLY A 100 -12.68 -3.42 -12.28
N THR A 101 -11.70 -2.55 -12.57
CA THR A 101 -10.42 -2.55 -11.84
C THR A 101 -10.65 -2.29 -10.35
N THR A 102 -9.87 -3.00 -9.53
CA THR A 102 -9.79 -2.79 -8.07
C THR A 102 -8.76 -1.72 -7.70
N ALA A 103 -8.10 -1.12 -8.69
CA ALA A 103 -7.17 -0.01 -8.47
C ALA A 103 -7.92 1.23 -7.96
N LEU A 104 -7.40 1.85 -6.90
CA LEU A 104 -8.00 3.04 -6.30
C LEU A 104 -8.03 4.21 -7.30
N PRO A 105 -9.06 5.06 -7.24
CA PRO A 105 -9.15 6.23 -8.10
C PRO A 105 -8.07 7.24 -7.72
N ILE A 106 -7.51 7.91 -8.72
CA ILE A 106 -6.55 8.99 -8.53
C ILE A 106 -7.34 10.30 -8.47
N VAL A 107 -7.10 11.10 -7.44
CA VAL A 107 -7.67 12.45 -7.33
C VAL A 107 -6.83 13.38 -8.19
N THR A 108 -7.46 13.97 -9.20
CA THR A 108 -6.81 14.97 -10.06
C THR A 108 -7.47 16.32 -9.85
N LYS A 109 -6.66 17.36 -9.66
CA LYS A 109 -7.15 18.73 -9.52
C LYS A 109 -7.36 19.32 -10.90
N ARG A 110 -8.59 19.71 -11.22
CA ARG A 110 -8.92 20.46 -12.44
C ARG A 110 -9.54 21.80 -12.05
N VAL A 111 -9.37 22.79 -12.91
CA VAL A 111 -10.07 24.06 -12.74
C VAL A 111 -11.57 23.79 -12.95
N SER A 112 -12.40 24.16 -11.98
CA SER A 112 -13.84 23.94 -12.09
C SER A 112 -14.40 24.72 -13.28
N SER A 113 -15.35 24.13 -14.02
CA SER A 113 -16.08 24.83 -15.07
C SER A 113 -16.86 26.03 -14.51
N ALA A 114 -17.37 25.91 -13.28
CA ALA A 114 -18.02 27.00 -12.56
C ALA A 114 -17.03 28.13 -12.22
N GLY A 115 -15.78 27.78 -11.91
CA GLY A 115 -14.70 28.74 -11.65
C GLY A 115 -14.44 29.64 -12.87
N TRP A 116 -14.45 29.08 -14.08
CA TRP A 116 -14.32 29.87 -15.31
C TRP A 116 -15.47 30.85 -15.53
N ALA A 117 -16.71 30.41 -15.32
CA ALA A 117 -17.88 31.28 -15.49
C ALA A 117 -17.86 32.45 -14.48
N VAL A 118 -17.56 32.17 -13.21
CA VAL A 118 -17.41 33.18 -12.16
C VAL A 118 -16.23 34.11 -12.47
N PHE A 119 -15.10 33.58 -12.93
CA PHE A 119 -13.94 34.37 -13.33
C PHE A 119 -14.28 35.36 -14.44
N THR A 120 -14.96 34.92 -15.51
CA THR A 120 -15.37 35.81 -16.61
C THR A 120 -16.33 36.89 -16.13
N LEU A 121 -17.31 36.54 -15.30
CA LEU A 121 -18.29 37.49 -14.77
C LEU A 121 -17.62 38.54 -13.87
N LEU A 122 -16.73 38.10 -12.98
CA LEU A 122 -15.97 38.98 -12.10
C LEU A 122 -14.94 39.85 -12.84
N LEU A 123 -14.30 39.35 -13.90
CA LEU A 123 -13.37 40.12 -14.73
C LEU A 123 -14.08 41.29 -15.42
N ILE A 124 -15.31 41.07 -15.88
CA ILE A 124 -16.12 42.09 -16.55
C ILE A 124 -16.64 43.13 -15.55
N PHE A 125 -17.12 42.69 -14.38
CA PHE A 125 -17.80 43.58 -13.43
C PHE A 125 -16.89 44.22 -12.38
N THR A 126 -15.77 43.59 -12.04
CA THR A 126 -15.01 43.91 -10.82
C THR A 126 -13.54 43.52 -11.00
N LEU A 127 -12.76 44.37 -11.66
CA LEU A 127 -11.30 44.21 -11.85
C LEU A 127 -10.52 43.88 -10.53
N PHE A 128 -11.12 44.14 -9.36
CA PHE A 128 -10.56 43.86 -8.03
C PHE A 128 -10.83 42.44 -7.48
N LEU A 129 -11.77 41.66 -8.00
CA LEU A 129 -12.10 40.31 -7.47
C LEU A 129 -11.45 39.16 -8.26
N PHE A 130 -10.64 39.49 -9.28
CA PHE A 130 -9.93 38.56 -10.16
C PHE A 130 -9.11 37.48 -9.42
N TRP A 131 -8.54 37.80 -8.26
CA TRP A 131 -7.76 36.88 -7.44
C TRP A 131 -8.57 35.76 -6.74
N ILE A 132 -9.88 35.93 -6.54
CA ILE A 132 -10.72 34.97 -5.79
C ILE A 132 -11.23 33.87 -6.73
N GLY A 133 -11.51 34.20 -8.01
CA GLY A 133 -12.03 33.24 -8.99
C GLY A 133 -11.03 32.13 -9.37
N LEU A 134 -9.74 32.37 -9.22
CA LEU A 134 -8.67 31.41 -9.56
C LEU A 134 -8.45 30.32 -8.49
N LEU A 135 -9.09 30.43 -7.31
CA LEU A 135 -8.86 29.51 -6.19
C LEU A 135 -9.84 28.33 -6.15
N MET A 136 -10.88 28.34 -6.98
CA MET A 136 -11.86 27.25 -7.08
C MET A 136 -11.31 26.11 -7.94
N GLN A 137 -10.61 25.18 -7.29
CA GLN A 137 -10.20 23.90 -7.88
C GLN A 137 -11.20 22.81 -7.51
N GLU A 138 -11.57 22.01 -8.50
CA GLU A 138 -12.47 20.88 -8.32
C GLU A 138 -11.66 19.59 -8.30
N GLU A 139 -11.93 18.76 -7.31
CA GLU A 139 -11.32 17.45 -7.16
C GLU A 139 -12.15 16.41 -7.90
N VAL A 140 -11.67 15.97 -9.07
CA VAL A 140 -12.29 14.89 -9.83
C VAL A 140 -11.54 13.59 -9.61
N ARG A 141 -12.30 12.54 -9.26
CA ARG A 141 -11.79 11.18 -9.10
C ARG A 141 -11.82 10.48 -10.46
N VAL A 142 -10.65 10.02 -10.90
CA VAL A 142 -10.47 9.40 -12.21
C VAL A 142 -9.88 8.01 -12.03
N CYS A 143 -10.36 7.05 -12.81
CA CYS A 143 -9.80 5.70 -12.79
C CYS A 143 -8.37 5.72 -13.35
N SER A 144 -7.43 5.08 -12.65
CA SER A 144 -6.04 4.96 -13.10
C SER A 144 -5.88 4.15 -14.39
N VAL A 145 -6.79 3.22 -14.66
CA VAL A 145 -6.72 2.30 -15.82
C VAL A 145 -7.51 2.86 -17.01
N CYS A 146 -8.82 3.04 -16.88
CA CYS A 146 -9.67 3.45 -18.01
C CYS A 146 -9.76 4.97 -18.20
N LYS A 147 -9.21 5.77 -17.28
CA LYS A 147 -9.35 7.24 -17.26
C LYS A 147 -10.81 7.74 -17.22
N GLY A 148 -11.76 6.86 -16.95
CA GLY A 148 -13.16 7.21 -16.76
C GLY A 148 -13.34 8.03 -15.49
N ARG A 149 -14.22 9.04 -15.57
CA ARG A 149 -14.62 9.85 -14.42
C ARG A 149 -15.56 9.04 -13.53
N ILE A 150 -15.31 9.08 -12.23
CA ILE A 150 -16.06 8.34 -11.21
C ILE A 150 -16.51 9.42 -10.22
N ASP A 151 -17.67 10.01 -10.50
CA ASP A 151 -18.31 10.97 -9.60
C ASP A 151 -19.21 10.25 -8.59
#